data_AF-A0A3P2AEI6-F1
#
_entry.id   AF-A0A3P2AEI6-F1
#
_cell.length_a   1.000
_cell.length_b   1.000
_cell.length_c   1.000
_cell.angle_alpha   90.00
_cell.angle_beta   90.00
_cell.angle_gamma   90.00
#
_symmetry.space_group_name_H-M   'P 1'
#
loop_
_entity.id
_entity.type
_entity.pdbx_description
1 polymer ?
#
loop_
_entity_poly.entity_id
_entity_poly.type
_entity_poly.pdbx_seq_one_letter_code
_entity_poly.pdbx_strand_id
1 'polypeptide(L)'
;MNEFTTALCSNVRSERIPKEYDFFGRLVGEWDIIWNDHLEDAEPRRVKGEWIFSRILDGTAVQDLFIVPSRAERLHDKQPDAEYGTTLRIFNPKTMAWDIFYGCMGEAIRLTARMVGEEIILTENTTEKMRYVFSDIRASSFLWRKERMGGSNEWKTVAKVTAEKR
;
A
#
# COMPACT_ATOMS: atom_id res chain seq x y z
N MET A 1 -11.24 -9.83 -19.61
CA MET A 1 -10.29 -8.71 -19.47
C MET A 1 -10.36 -7.90 -20.76
N ASN A 2 -10.44 -6.58 -20.71
CA ASN A 2 -10.48 -5.74 -21.91
C ASN A 2 -9.05 -5.44 -22.40
N GLU A 3 -8.92 -4.79 -23.56
CA GLU A 3 -7.61 -4.48 -24.15
C GLU A 3 -6.73 -3.63 -23.22
N PHE A 4 -7.32 -2.61 -22.58
CA PHE A 4 -6.60 -1.76 -21.63
C PHE A 4 -6.01 -2.56 -20.46
N THR A 5 -6.82 -3.42 -19.82
CA THR A 5 -6.35 -4.24 -18.69
C THR A 5 -5.29 -5.25 -19.12
N THR A 6 -5.40 -5.77 -20.35
CA THR A 6 -4.38 -6.66 -20.94
C THR A 6 -3.07 -5.93 -21.19
N ALA A 7 -3.12 -4.72 -21.75
CA ALA A 7 -1.94 -3.89 -22.02
C ALA A 7 -1.30 -3.33 -20.74
N LEU A 8 -2.10 -3.10 -19.70
CA LEU A 8 -1.65 -2.58 -18.41
C LEU A 8 -0.91 -3.65 -17.61
N CYS A 9 -1.48 -4.84 -17.46
CA CYS A 9 -0.99 -5.88 -16.56
C CYS A 9 0.26 -6.60 -17.11
N SER A 10 1.14 -7.02 -16.20
CA SER A 10 2.26 -7.90 -16.52
C SER A 10 2.35 -9.04 -15.50
N ASN A 11 2.80 -10.21 -15.93
CA ASN A 11 3.00 -11.36 -15.05
C ASN A 11 4.43 -11.46 -14.51
N VAL A 12 5.36 -10.65 -15.02
CA VAL A 12 6.78 -10.75 -14.72
C VAL A 12 7.36 -9.39 -14.34
N ARG A 13 8.44 -9.42 -13.56
CA ARG A 13 9.25 -8.23 -13.29
C ARG A 13 10.08 -7.87 -14.52
N SER A 14 10.10 -6.61 -14.91
CA SER A 14 11.03 -6.11 -15.91
C SER A 14 12.49 -6.25 -15.43
N GLU A 15 13.41 -6.61 -16.31
CA GLU A 15 14.85 -6.62 -16.01
C GLU A 15 15.42 -5.23 -15.71
N ARG A 16 14.66 -4.18 -16.06
CA ARG A 16 14.98 -2.79 -15.73
C ARG A 16 14.90 -2.48 -14.23
N ILE A 17 14.27 -3.35 -13.44
CA ILE A 17 14.28 -3.30 -11.97
C ILE A 17 15.30 -4.32 -11.47
N PRO A 18 16.44 -3.89 -10.88
CA PRO A 18 17.38 -4.84 -10.27
C PRO A 18 16.71 -5.63 -9.14
N LYS A 19 17.16 -6.86 -8.89
CA LYS A 19 16.49 -7.82 -7.99
C LYS A 19 16.34 -7.27 -6.58
N GLU A 20 17.36 -6.58 -6.10
CA GLU A 20 17.46 -5.97 -4.79
C GLU A 20 16.52 -4.76 -4.60
N TYR A 21 16.02 -4.16 -5.69
CA TYR A 21 15.06 -3.04 -5.66
C TYR A 21 13.61 -3.46 -5.95
N ASP A 22 13.36 -4.74 -6.27
CA ASP A 22 12.02 -5.28 -6.54
C ASP A 22 11.25 -5.62 -5.26
N PHE A 23 11.27 -4.74 -4.26
CA PHE A 23 10.73 -5.04 -2.95
C PHE A 23 9.20 -5.13 -2.90
N PHE A 24 8.49 -4.39 -3.75
CA PHE A 24 7.04 -4.54 -3.88
C PHE A 24 6.63 -5.82 -4.63
N GLY A 25 7.57 -6.49 -5.32
CA GLY A 25 7.32 -7.75 -5.99
C GLY A 25 6.80 -8.85 -5.05
N ARG A 26 7.20 -8.80 -3.77
CA ARG A 26 6.77 -9.73 -2.72
C ARG A 26 5.31 -9.55 -2.29
N LEU A 27 4.73 -8.38 -2.57
CA LEU A 27 3.34 -8.05 -2.22
C LEU A 27 2.34 -8.40 -3.34
N VAL A 28 2.83 -8.68 -4.56
CA VAL A 28 1.98 -9.04 -5.71
C VAL A 28 1.11 -10.25 -5.36
N GLY A 29 -0.21 -10.08 -5.50
CA GLY A 29 -1.21 -11.05 -5.07
C GLY A 29 -2.44 -10.39 -4.45
N GLU A 30 -3.32 -11.24 -3.93
CA GLU A 30 -4.56 -10.86 -3.28
C GLU A 30 -4.48 -11.16 -1.79
N TRP A 31 -4.95 -10.22 -0.97
CA TRP A 31 -4.82 -10.26 0.47
C TRP A 31 -6.13 -9.89 1.13
N ASP A 32 -6.53 -10.68 2.13
CA ASP A 32 -7.55 -10.29 3.09
C ASP A 32 -6.86 -9.49 4.19
N ILE A 33 -7.44 -8.35 4.55
CA ILE A 33 -6.82 -7.43 5.51
C ILE A 33 -7.76 -7.10 6.67
N ILE A 34 -7.16 -6.82 7.83
CA ILE A 34 -7.85 -6.21 8.97
C ILE A 34 -7.26 -4.83 9.20
N TRP A 35 -8.03 -3.80 8.91
CA TRP A 35 -7.74 -2.42 9.26
C TRP A 35 -8.05 -2.19 10.74
N ASN A 36 -7.11 -1.57 11.45
CA ASN A 36 -7.25 -1.17 12.84
C ASN A 36 -6.89 0.33 12.95
N ASP A 37 -7.86 1.14 13.36
CA ASP A 37 -7.67 2.56 13.69
C ASP A 37 -8.23 2.87 15.09
N HIS A 38 -8.19 4.15 15.46
CA HIS A 38 -8.55 4.61 16.81
C HIS A 38 -7.81 3.83 17.90
N LEU A 39 -6.50 3.65 17.71
CA LEU A 39 -5.66 2.77 18.52
C LEU A 39 -5.54 3.20 20.00
N GLU A 40 -6.03 4.39 20.35
CA GLU A 40 -6.03 4.92 21.72
C GLU A 40 -7.35 4.65 22.47
N ASP A 41 -8.39 4.20 21.75
CA ASP A 41 -9.69 3.88 22.33
C ASP A 41 -9.64 2.53 23.05
N ALA A 42 -10.53 2.33 24.03
CA ALA A 42 -10.63 1.07 24.79
C ALA A 42 -10.92 -0.13 23.88
N GLU A 43 -11.71 0.08 22.83
CA GLU A 43 -11.96 -0.88 21.76
C GLU A 43 -11.62 -0.25 20.41
N PRO A 44 -10.39 -0.49 19.89
CA PRO A 44 -10.00 0.00 18.57
C PRO A 44 -10.94 -0.56 17.50
N ARG A 45 -11.32 0.29 16.55
CA ARG A 45 -12.20 -0.13 15.46
C ARG A 45 -11.45 -1.08 14.53
N ARG A 46 -12.14 -2.15 14.14
CA ARG A 46 -11.62 -3.21 13.26
C ARG A 46 -12.50 -3.41 12.06
N VAL A 47 -11.94 -3.29 10.87
CA VAL A 47 -12.69 -3.39 9.61
C VAL A 47 -12.01 -4.38 8.68
N LYS A 48 -12.77 -5.35 8.17
CA LYS A 48 -12.28 -6.26 7.14
C LYS A 48 -12.17 -5.53 5.81
N GLY A 49 -11.03 -5.66 5.15
CA GLY A 49 -10.77 -5.12 3.83
C GLY A 49 -10.18 -6.15 2.89
N GLU A 50 -9.86 -5.71 1.69
CA GLU A 50 -9.03 -6.45 0.75
C GLU A 50 -7.96 -5.53 0.15
N TRP A 51 -6.78 -6.09 -0.08
CA TRP A 51 -5.67 -5.40 -0.72
C TRP A 51 -5.16 -6.24 -1.87
N ILE A 52 -5.19 -5.70 -3.08
CA ILE A 52 -4.88 -6.43 -4.30
C ILE A 52 -3.73 -5.74 -5.00
N PHE A 53 -2.63 -6.45 -5.25
CA PHE A 53 -1.43 -5.93 -5.90
C PHE A 53 -1.19 -6.65 -7.22
N SER A 54 -0.92 -5.90 -8.29
CA SER A 54 -0.55 -6.44 -9.59
C SER A 54 0.67 -5.74 -10.15
N ARG A 55 1.52 -6.48 -10.88
CA ARG A 55 2.52 -5.84 -11.75
C ARG A 55 1.83 -5.24 -12.96
N ILE A 56 2.33 -4.10 -13.38
CA ILE A 56 1.79 -3.35 -14.52
C ILE A 56 2.94 -2.68 -15.30
N LEU A 57 2.61 -2.03 -16.41
CA LEU A 57 3.54 -1.26 -17.25
C LEU A 57 4.76 -2.10 -17.65
N ASP A 58 4.52 -3.23 -18.30
CA ASP A 58 5.57 -4.17 -18.73
C ASP A 58 6.48 -4.64 -17.57
N GLY A 59 5.91 -4.73 -16.37
CA GLY A 59 6.62 -5.18 -15.17
C GLY A 59 7.56 -4.14 -14.55
N THR A 60 7.50 -2.88 -14.98
CA THR A 60 8.29 -1.77 -14.42
C THR A 60 7.62 -1.07 -13.23
N ALA A 61 6.36 -1.41 -12.95
CA ALA A 61 5.57 -0.84 -11.88
C ALA A 61 4.70 -1.89 -11.18
N VAL A 62 4.23 -1.54 -9.98
CA VAL A 62 3.21 -2.27 -9.23
C VAL A 62 2.07 -1.31 -8.98
N GLN A 63 0.84 -1.74 -9.24
CA GLN A 63 -0.36 -1.03 -8.83
C GLN A 63 -1.12 -1.86 -7.82
N ASP A 64 -1.70 -1.20 -6.83
CA ASP A 64 -2.60 -1.84 -5.90
C ASP A 64 -3.95 -1.13 -5.75
N LEU A 65 -4.92 -1.89 -5.27
CA LEU A 65 -6.23 -1.44 -4.83
C LEU A 65 -6.35 -1.71 -3.34
N PHE A 66 -6.59 -0.66 -2.56
CA PHE A 66 -6.83 -0.75 -1.12
C PHE A 66 -8.31 -0.45 -0.85
N ILE A 67 -9.04 -1.47 -0.37
CA ILE A 67 -10.49 -1.40 -0.25
C ILE A 67 -10.90 -1.77 1.17
N VAL A 68 -11.32 -0.78 1.95
CA VAL A 68 -11.76 -0.94 3.35
C VAL A 68 -13.04 -0.14 3.57
N PRO A 69 -14.18 -0.76 3.97
CA PRO A 69 -14.40 -2.19 4.09
C PRO A 69 -14.27 -2.92 2.75
N SER A 70 -14.08 -4.24 2.78
CA SER A 70 -13.98 -5.09 1.58
C SER A 70 -15.22 -4.96 0.70
N ARG A 71 -15.13 -5.31 -0.59
CA ARG A 71 -16.29 -5.23 -1.49
C ARG A 71 -17.49 -6.05 -0.99
N ALA A 72 -17.25 -7.17 -0.31
CA ALA A 72 -18.30 -7.98 0.30
C ALA A 72 -18.96 -7.28 1.50
N GLU A 73 -18.16 -6.73 2.42
CA GLU A 73 -18.68 -6.04 3.61
C GLU A 73 -19.49 -4.78 3.23
N ARG A 74 -19.07 -4.05 2.19
CA ARG A 74 -19.76 -2.85 1.68
C ARG A 74 -21.18 -3.10 1.16
N LEU A 75 -21.55 -4.35 0.87
CA LEU A 75 -22.91 -4.71 0.48
C LEU A 75 -23.86 -4.71 1.69
N HIS A 76 -23.32 -4.90 2.90
CA HIS A 76 -24.07 -5.01 4.14
C HIS A 76 -23.97 -3.74 4.99
N ASP A 77 -22.79 -3.13 5.06
CA ASP A 77 -22.54 -1.90 5.83
C ASP A 77 -21.66 -0.92 5.02
N LYS A 78 -22.29 0.16 4.54
CA LYS A 78 -21.58 1.24 3.85
C LYS A 78 -21.08 2.24 4.88
N GLN A 79 -19.81 2.12 5.23
CA GLN A 79 -19.16 3.06 6.14
C GLN A 79 -18.87 4.40 5.43
N PRO A 80 -19.11 5.55 6.08
CA PRO A 80 -18.99 6.87 5.46
C PRO A 80 -17.54 7.24 5.08
N ASP A 81 -16.58 6.65 5.76
CA ASP A 81 -15.13 6.78 5.54
C ASP A 81 -14.54 5.60 4.75
N ALA A 82 -15.39 4.84 4.04
CA ALA A 82 -14.95 3.68 3.28
C ALA A 82 -13.96 4.06 2.17
N GLU A 83 -12.74 3.57 2.28
CA GLU A 83 -11.66 3.78 1.33
C GLU A 83 -11.83 2.85 0.12
N TYR A 84 -11.69 3.43 -1.07
CA TYR A 84 -11.50 2.71 -2.32
C TYR A 84 -10.40 3.44 -3.07
N GLY A 85 -9.16 3.15 -2.69
CA GLY A 85 -7.98 3.83 -3.19
C GLY A 85 -7.19 2.97 -4.16
N THR A 86 -6.38 3.63 -4.98
CA THR A 86 -5.34 2.97 -5.78
C THR A 86 -3.99 3.59 -5.51
N THR A 87 -2.96 2.75 -5.47
CA THR A 87 -1.58 3.19 -5.40
C THR A 87 -0.84 2.74 -6.65
N LEU A 88 -0.27 3.68 -7.39
CA LEU A 88 0.66 3.43 -8.48
C LEU A 88 2.09 3.58 -7.98
N ARG A 89 2.90 2.52 -8.07
CA ARG A 89 4.29 2.46 -7.63
C ARG A 89 5.17 2.24 -8.85
N ILE A 90 5.98 3.22 -9.21
CA ILE A 90 6.83 3.17 -10.41
C ILE A 90 8.28 3.16 -9.98
N PHE A 91 9.05 2.17 -10.43
CA PHE A 91 10.48 2.15 -10.16
C PHE A 91 11.20 3.27 -10.92
N ASN A 92 12.02 4.05 -10.22
CA ASN A 92 12.81 5.13 -10.79
C ASN A 92 14.30 4.72 -10.84
N PRO A 93 14.84 4.37 -12.01
CA PRO A 93 16.23 3.91 -12.13
C PRO A 93 17.26 5.02 -11.91
N LYS A 94 16.86 6.30 -11.88
CA LYS A 94 17.78 7.42 -11.60
C LYS A 94 18.04 7.60 -10.11
N THR A 95 17.02 7.34 -9.28
CA THR A 95 17.07 7.55 -7.82
C THR A 95 17.17 6.25 -7.03
N MET A 96 17.04 5.10 -7.72
CA MET A 96 16.97 3.77 -7.15
C MET A 96 15.92 3.68 -6.03
N ALA A 97 14.79 4.35 -6.27
CA ALA A 97 13.65 4.45 -5.37
C ALA A 97 12.37 4.15 -6.16
N TRP A 98 11.24 4.12 -5.47
CA TRP A 98 9.94 4.03 -6.10
C TRP A 98 9.18 5.34 -5.95
N ASP A 99 8.78 5.92 -7.07
CA ASP A 99 7.87 7.06 -7.13
C ASP A 99 6.44 6.54 -6.97
N ILE A 100 5.71 7.08 -6.00
CA ILE A 100 4.40 6.57 -5.62
C ILE A 100 3.34 7.66 -5.74
N PHE A 101 2.21 7.28 -6.32
CA PHE A 101 1.03 8.10 -6.45
C PHE A 101 -0.14 7.32 -5.86
N TYR A 102 -0.63 7.77 -4.71
CA TYR A 102 -1.88 7.28 -4.15
C TYR A 102 -3.00 8.23 -4.54
N GLY A 103 -4.18 7.67 -4.84
CA GLY A 103 -5.38 8.47 -5.03
C GLY A 103 -6.66 7.70 -4.71
N CYS A 104 -7.64 8.45 -4.24
CA CYS A 104 -9.03 8.03 -4.12
C CYS A 104 -9.94 9.21 -4.54
N MET A 105 -11.25 9.04 -4.46
CA MET A 105 -12.17 10.13 -4.82
C MET A 105 -11.95 11.35 -3.90
N GLY A 106 -11.46 12.45 -4.47
CA GLY A 106 -11.28 13.73 -3.77
C GLY A 106 -9.90 13.94 -3.12
N GLU A 107 -9.01 12.94 -3.12
CA GLU A 107 -7.68 13.06 -2.53
C GLU A 107 -6.63 12.35 -3.40
N ALA A 108 -5.46 12.97 -3.53
CA ALA A 108 -4.28 12.36 -4.14
C ALA A 108 -3.02 12.85 -3.44
N ILE A 109 -2.08 11.94 -3.19
CA ILE A 109 -0.79 12.26 -2.56
C ILE A 109 0.36 11.59 -3.31
N ARG A 110 1.53 12.22 -3.21
CA ARG A 110 2.78 11.72 -3.78
C ARG A 110 3.70 11.24 -2.67
N LEU A 111 4.30 10.09 -2.85
CA LEU A 111 5.26 9.53 -1.90
C LEU A 111 6.50 9.02 -2.61
N THR A 112 7.55 8.83 -1.83
CA THR A 112 8.76 8.14 -2.25
C THR A 112 9.00 6.94 -1.34
N ALA A 113 9.18 5.75 -1.91
CA ALA A 113 9.52 4.55 -1.14
C ALA A 113 10.99 4.17 -1.23
N ARG A 114 11.52 3.75 -0.09
CA ARG A 114 12.87 3.18 0.05
C ARG A 114 12.82 1.97 0.99
N MET A 115 13.77 1.06 0.77
CA MET A 115 14.05 -0.01 1.73
C MET A 115 14.92 0.55 2.86
N VAL A 116 14.53 0.32 4.11
CA VAL A 116 15.30 0.69 5.31
C VAL A 116 15.35 -0.54 6.22
N GLY A 117 16.51 -1.19 6.30
CA GLY A 117 16.62 -2.50 6.91
C GLY A 117 15.76 -3.53 6.16
N GLU A 118 14.78 -4.12 6.85
CA GLU A 118 13.82 -5.07 6.28
C GLU A 118 12.44 -4.43 6.00
N GLU A 119 12.30 -3.13 6.23
CA GLU A 119 11.04 -2.40 6.08
C GLU A 119 11.01 -1.59 4.79
N ILE A 120 9.83 -1.53 4.16
CA ILE A 120 9.58 -0.62 3.04
C ILE A 120 8.92 0.63 3.61
N ILE A 121 9.62 1.76 3.60
CA ILE A 121 9.14 3.04 4.11
C ILE A 121 8.73 3.93 2.94
N LEU A 122 7.48 4.38 2.94
CA LEU A 122 6.91 5.36 2.03
C LEU A 122 6.78 6.69 2.76
N THR A 123 7.46 7.74 2.32
CA THR A 123 7.33 9.08 2.92
C THR A 123 6.57 10.01 1.99
N GLU A 124 5.60 10.75 2.51
CA GLU A 124 4.81 11.75 1.78
C GLU A 124 5.69 12.96 1.40
N ASN A 125 5.63 13.39 0.13
CA ASN A 125 6.63 14.31 -0.43
C ASN A 125 6.41 15.81 -0.13
N THR A 126 5.22 16.22 0.34
CA THR A 126 4.87 17.64 0.56
C THR A 126 5.34 18.13 1.92
N THR A 127 5.01 17.37 2.96
CA THR A 127 5.28 17.73 4.36
C THR A 127 6.33 16.85 4.98
N GLU A 128 6.53 15.63 4.44
CA GLU A 128 7.37 14.58 5.01
C GLU A 128 6.99 14.17 6.45
N LYS A 129 5.79 14.58 6.91
CA LYS A 129 5.26 14.28 8.25
C LYS A 129 4.31 13.09 8.29
N MET A 130 4.09 12.45 7.15
CA MET A 130 3.31 11.21 7.04
C MET A 130 4.18 10.16 6.38
N ARG A 131 4.20 8.96 6.96
CA ARG A 131 4.80 7.81 6.31
C ARG A 131 3.96 6.56 6.49
N TYR A 132 4.18 5.62 5.59
CA TYR A 132 3.56 4.31 5.60
C TYR A 132 4.64 3.26 5.55
N VAL A 133 4.51 2.21 6.36
CA VAL A 133 5.58 1.22 6.51
C VAL A 133 5.01 -0.17 6.32
N PHE A 134 5.59 -0.92 5.38
CA PHE A 134 5.40 -2.37 5.31
C PHE A 134 6.52 -3.06 6.08
N SER A 135 6.16 -4.05 6.89
CA SER A 135 7.08 -4.78 7.77
C SER A 135 6.65 -6.24 7.92
N ASP A 136 7.53 -7.09 8.44
CA ASP A 136 7.30 -8.54 8.63
C ASP A 136 6.71 -9.19 7.37
N ILE A 137 7.29 -8.86 6.21
CA ILE A 137 6.81 -9.34 4.91
C ILE A 137 7.21 -10.81 4.76
N ARG A 138 6.22 -11.69 4.70
CA ARG A 138 6.35 -13.14 4.52
C ARG A 138 5.66 -13.57 3.23
N ALA A 139 5.72 -14.86 2.91
CA ALA A 139 5.06 -15.41 1.72
C ALA A 139 3.53 -15.36 1.81
N SER A 140 2.98 -15.47 3.04
CA SER A 140 1.55 -15.56 3.32
C SER A 140 1.00 -14.42 4.18
N SER A 141 1.85 -13.52 4.69
CA SER A 141 1.38 -12.40 5.51
C SER A 141 2.31 -11.18 5.42
N PHE A 142 1.79 -10.02 5.80
CA PHE A 142 2.60 -8.84 6.10
C PHE A 142 1.87 -7.91 7.07
N LEU A 143 2.63 -7.01 7.69
CA LEU A 143 2.10 -5.92 8.48
C LEU A 143 2.27 -4.60 7.74
N TRP A 144 1.32 -3.70 7.95
CA TRP A 144 1.43 -2.34 7.48
C TRP A 144 0.99 -1.36 8.56
N ARG A 145 1.61 -0.18 8.59
CA ARG A 145 1.23 0.88 9.53
C ARG A 145 1.30 2.25 8.89
N LYS A 146 0.37 3.11 9.29
CA LYS A 146 0.38 4.55 9.01
C LYS A 146 0.95 5.28 10.20
N GLU A 147 1.92 6.14 9.95
CA GLU A 147 2.57 6.94 10.98
C GLU A 147 2.51 8.42 10.63
N ARG A 148 2.29 9.24 11.66
CA ARG A 148 2.33 10.70 11.58
C ARG A 148 3.35 11.23 12.54
N MET A 149 4.09 12.25 12.11
CA MET A 149 5.02 12.97 12.95
C MET A 149 4.27 14.00 13.80
N GLY A 150 4.39 13.88 15.12
CA GLY A 150 3.84 14.85 16.07
C GLY A 150 4.71 16.10 16.24
N GLY A 151 4.32 17.00 17.14
CA GLY A 151 5.07 18.22 17.45
C GLY A 151 6.45 18.00 18.08
N SER A 152 6.69 16.81 18.65
CA SER A 152 7.98 16.40 19.24
C SER A 152 8.97 15.78 18.23
N ASN A 153 8.67 15.81 16.91
CA ASN A 153 9.38 15.04 15.87
C ASN A 153 9.38 13.52 16.08
N GLU A 154 8.48 13.01 16.93
CA GLU A 154 8.30 11.58 17.13
C GLU A 154 7.23 11.03 16.17
N TRP A 155 7.47 9.82 15.66
CA TRP A 155 6.51 9.09 14.84
C TRP A 155 5.49 8.39 15.72
N LYS A 156 4.21 8.68 15.51
CA LYS A 156 3.08 8.01 16.15
C LYS A 156 2.33 7.16 15.14
N THR A 157 2.11 5.89 15.45
CA THR A 157 1.25 5.02 14.66
C THR A 157 -0.21 5.43 14.86
N VAL A 158 -0.91 5.69 13.75
CA VAL A 158 -2.33 6.11 13.76
C VAL A 158 -3.26 5.03 13.22
N ALA A 159 -2.75 4.11 12.42
CA ALA A 159 -3.49 2.95 11.93
C ALA A 159 -2.55 1.79 11.65
N LYS A 160 -3.08 0.56 11.73
CA LYS A 160 -2.37 -0.69 11.47
C LYS A 160 -3.21 -1.60 10.59
N VAL A 161 -2.54 -2.36 9.75
CA VAL A 161 -3.12 -3.41 8.94
C VAL A 161 -2.35 -4.70 9.18
N THR A 162 -3.09 -5.78 9.36
CA THR A 162 -2.58 -7.15 9.21
C THR A 162 -3.15 -7.71 7.92
N ALA A 163 -2.29 -8.26 7.07
CA ALA A 163 -2.67 -8.87 5.81
C ALA A 163 -2.33 -10.36 5.82
N GLU A 164 -3.30 -11.18 5.39
CA GLU A 164 -3.14 -12.61 5.17
C GLU A 164 -3.47 -12.90 3.71
N LYS A 165 -2.70 -13.80 3.10
CA LYS A 165 -2.87 -14.12 1.68
C LYS A 165 -4.16 -14.91 1.47
N ARG A 166 -4.88 -14.55 0.40
CA ARG A 166 -6.08 -15.26 -0.05
C ARG A 166 -5.73 -16.54 -0.82
#